data_AF-A0A6H1ZDU6-F1
#
_entry.id   AF-A0A6H1ZDU6-F1
#
_cell.length_a   1.000
_cell.length_b   1.000
_cell.length_c   1.000
_cell.angle_alpha   90.00
_cell.angle_beta   90.00
_cell.angle_gamma   90.00
#
_symmetry.space_group_name_H-M   'P 1'
#
loop_
_entity.id
_entity.type
_entity.pdbx_description
1 polymer ?
#
loop_
_entity_poly.entity_id
_entity_poly.type
_entity_poly.pdbx_seq_one_letter_code
_entity_poly.pdbx_strand_id
1 'polypeptide(L)' 'MRIFVVVKYQLIMGFSGAVAINQTAIHEAMRLYKIEKRKECFEKLLTLGAWWIERLREDAS' A
#
# COMPACT_ATOMS: atom_id res chain seq x y z
N MET A 1 5.15 -3.63 9.01
CA MET A 1 6.21 -3.08 8.12
C MET A 1 6.58 -4.01 6.95
N ARG A 2 6.78 -5.33 7.14
CA ARG A 2 7.11 -6.26 6.03
C ARG A 2 6.09 -6.29 4.88
N ILE A 3 4.78 -6.23 5.19
CA ILE A 3 3.71 -6.21 4.18
C ILE A 3 3.87 -5.02 3.23
N PHE A 4 4.10 -3.82 3.77
CA PHE A 4 4.23 -2.59 2.99
C PHE A 4 5.33 -2.71 1.93
N VAL A 5 6.50 -3.23 2.30
CA VAL A 5 7.64 -3.39 1.38
C VAL A 5 7.27 -4.27 0.18
N VAL A 6 6.45 -5.30 0.38
CA VAL A 6 6.04 -6.23 -0.67
C VAL A 6 5.00 -5.61 -1.60
N VAL A 7 4.14 -4.72 -1.09
CA VAL A 7 2.99 -4.18 -1.84
C VAL A 7 3.19 -2.74 -2.32
N LYS A 8 4.23 -2.02 -1.88
CA LYS A 8 4.39 -0.57 -2.15
C LYS A 8 4.51 -0.19 -3.63
N TYR A 9 4.79 -1.13 -4.52
CA TYR A 9 4.82 -0.92 -5.98
C TYR A 9 3.61 -1.51 -6.70
N GLN A 10 2.69 -2.16 -5.98
CA GLN A 10 1.43 -2.62 -6.54
C GLN A 10 0.45 -1.44 -6.52
N LEU A 11 0.64 -0.50 -7.43
CA LEU A 11 -0.08 0.76 -7.45
C LEU A 11 -1.33 0.68 -8.34
N ILE A 12 -2.38 1.37 -7.92
CA ILE A 12 -3.54 1.72 -8.75
C ILE A 12 -3.20 3.07 -9.40
N MET A 13 -3.25 3.12 -10.72
CA MET A 13 -2.95 4.31 -11.52
C MET A 13 -4.25 5.03 -11.89
N GLY A 14 -4.27 6.34 -11.71
CA GLY A 14 -5.28 7.26 -12.24
C GLY A 14 -4.69 8.23 -13.26
N PHE A 15 -5.50 9.17 -13.74
CA PHE A 15 -5.10 10.15 -14.76
C PHE A 15 -3.90 11.02 -14.35
N SER A 16 -3.71 11.27 -13.05
CA SER A 16 -2.64 12.12 -12.51
C SER A 16 -1.53 11.32 -11.80
N GLY A 17 -1.37 10.03 -12.15
CA GLY A 17 -0.37 9.14 -11.56
C GLY A 17 -0.96 8.16 -10.55
N ALA A 18 -0.14 7.66 -9.63
CA ALA A 18 -0.60 6.70 -8.62
C ALA A 18 -1.62 7.34 -7.67
N VAL A 19 -2.70 6.61 -7.36
CA VAL A 19 -3.79 7.09 -6.47
C VAL A 19 -4.03 6.22 -5.25
N ALA A 20 -3.64 4.93 -5.31
CA ALA A 20 -3.72 4.03 -4.17
C ALA A 20 -2.75 2.85 -4.32
N ILE A 21 -2.46 2.16 -3.22
CA ILE A 21 -1.90 0.80 -3.28
C ILE A 21 -3.05 -0.17 -3.52
N ASN A 22 -2.82 -1.18 -4.36
CA ASN A 22 -3.75 -2.25 -4.65
C ASN A 22 -4.14 -2.98 -3.36
N GLN A 23 -5.41 -2.81 -2.96
CA GLN A 23 -5.96 -3.40 -1.75
C GLN A 23 -5.97 -4.93 -1.79
N THR A 24 -6.20 -5.52 -2.96
CA THR A 24 -6.12 -6.98 -3.14
C THR A 24 -4.72 -7.49 -2.84
N ALA A 25 -3.67 -6.79 -3.30
CA ALA A 25 -2.29 -7.14 -2.98
C ALA A 25 -2.01 -7.06 -1.47
N ILE A 26 -2.57 -6.05 -0.78
CA ILE A 26 -2.50 -5.94 0.68
C ILE A 26 -3.18 -7.14 1.36
N HIS A 27 -4.39 -7.50 0.94
CA HIS A 27 -5.14 -8.61 1.53
C HIS A 27 -4.44 -9.97 1.33
N GLU A 28 -3.88 -10.20 0.14
CA GLU A 28 -3.13 -11.41 -0.17
C GLU A 28 -1.81 -11.48 0.59
N ALA A 29 -1.08 -10.37 0.70
CA ALA A 29 0.12 -10.32 1.52
C ALA A 29 -0.22 -10.62 3.00
N MET A 30 -1.29 -10.04 3.56
CA MET A 30 -1.71 -10.37 4.93
C MET A 30 -2.05 -11.85 5.11
N ARG A 31 -2.65 -12.50 4.09
CA ARG A 31 -2.92 -13.94 4.10
C ARG A 31 -1.64 -14.77 4.08
N LEU A 32 -0.70 -14.47 3.19
CA LEU A 32 0.57 -15.19 3.03
C LEU A 32 1.45 -15.11 4.29
N TYR A 33 1.51 -13.93 4.90
CA TYR A 33 2.30 -13.69 6.10
C TYR A 33 1.56 -13.99 7.42
N LYS A 34 0.37 -14.60 7.34
CA LYS A 34 -0.45 -15.03 8.50
C LYS A 34 -0.68 -13.91 9.53
N ILE A 35 -1.03 -12.72 9.05
CA ILE A 35 -1.30 -11.57 9.94
C ILE A 35 -2.62 -11.80 10.68
N GLU A 36 -2.57 -11.89 12.01
CA GLU A 36 -3.75 -12.12 12.85
C GLU A 36 -4.63 -10.86 12.97
N LYS A 37 -4.01 -9.71 13.27
CA LYS A 37 -4.70 -8.42 13.41
C LYS A 37 -4.91 -7.73 12.06
N ARG A 38 -5.68 -8.36 11.18
CA ARG A 38 -5.84 -7.92 9.77
C ARG A 38 -6.39 -6.50 9.64
N LYS A 39 -7.40 -6.13 10.43
CA LYS A 39 -8.01 -4.78 10.39
C LYS A 39 -6.99 -3.70 10.74
N GLU A 40 -6.34 -3.83 11.90
CA GLU A 40 -5.32 -2.87 12.36
C GLU A 40 -4.14 -2.78 11.38
N CYS A 41 -3.72 -3.92 10.81
CA CYS A 41 -2.68 -3.94 9.79
C CYS A 41 -3.11 -3.22 8.51
N PHE A 42 -4.36 -3.42 8.07
CA PHE A 42 -4.90 -2.78 6.88
C PHE A 42 -4.98 -1.26 7.03
N GLU A 43 -5.53 -0.77 8.15
CA GLU A 43 -5.61 0.67 8.45
C GLU A 43 -4.23 1.33 8.45
N LYS A 44 -3.24 0.70 9.10
CA LYS A 44 -1.85 1.18 9.09
C LYS A 44 -1.24 1.20 7.68
N LEU A 45 -1.56 0.20 6.85
CA LEU A 45 -1.09 0.13 5.46
C LEU A 45 -1.74 1.17 4.55
N LEU A 46 -3.01 1.53 4.78
CA LEU A 46 -3.66 2.61 4.06
C LEU A 46 -2.98 3.95 4.35
N THR A 47 -2.73 4.25 5.64
CA THR A 47 -2.03 5.49 6.03
C THR A 47 -0.62 5.55 5.43
N LEU A 48 0.15 4.46 5.54
CA LEU A 48 1.50 4.41 4.98
C LEU A 48 1.52 4.45 3.45
N GLY A 49 0.51 3.84 2.82
CA GLY A 49 0.34 3.86 1.37
C GLY A 49 0.02 5.25 0.83
N ALA A 50 -0.85 6.00 1.49
CA ALA A 50 -1.14 7.39 1.13
C ALA A 50 0.13 8.25 1.20
N TRP A 51 0.86 8.19 2.32
CA TRP A 51 2.13 8.91 2.47
C TRP A 51 3.15 8.54 1.39
N TRP A 52 3.26 7.26 1.05
CA TRP A 52 4.17 6.79 0.01
C TRP A 52 3.84 7.32 -1.38
N ILE A 53 2.55 7.42 -1.71
CA ILE A 53 2.10 7.94 -3.00
C ILE A 53 2.39 9.43 -3.13
N GLU A 54 2.16 10.21 -2.07
CA GLU A 54 2.57 11.62 -2.05
C GLU A 54 4.08 11.76 -2.27
N ARG A 55 4.88 10.90 -1.61
CA ARG A 55 6.33 10.91 -1.80
C ARG A 55 6.75 10.59 -3.25
N LEU A 56 6.11 9.62 -3.88
CA LEU A 56 6.36 9.31 -5.30
C LEU A 56 6.00 10.47 -6.23
N ARG A 57 4.99 11.28 -5.88
CA ARG A 57 4.60 12.47 -6.64
C ARG A 57 5.64 13.59 -6.50
N GLU A 58 6.16 13.81 -5.28
CA GLU A 58 7.25 14.76 -5.03
C GLU A 58 8.51 14.39 -5.83
N ASP A 59 8.92 13.11 -5.80
CA ASP A 59 10.13 12.65 -6.49
C ASP A 59 10.00 12.69 -8.04
N ALA A 60 8.77 12.78 -8.57
CA ALA A 60 8.48 12.84 -10.02
C ALA A 60 8.35 14.28 -10.56
N SER A 61 8.36 15.30 -9.68
CA SER A 61 8.28 16.73 -10.01
C SER A 61 9.66 17.35 -10.13
#